data_AF-A0A6M0LMX0-F1
#
_entry.id   AF-A0A6M0LMX0-F1
#
_cell.length_a   1.000
_cell.length_b   1.000
_cell.length_c   1.000
_cell.angle_alpha   90.00
_cell.angle_beta   90.00
_cell.angle_gamma   90.00
#
_symmetry.space_group_name_H-M   'P 1'
#
loop_
_entity.id
_entity.type
_entity.pdbx_description
1 polymer ?
#
loop_
_entity_poly.entity_id
_entity_poly.type
_entity_poly.pdbx_seq_one_letter_code
_entity_poly.pdbx_strand_id
1 'polypeptide(L)'
;MKIPGKSFLIAALLLACILFPFQREVTAKTYYHVTLKAFLDPHDLSAVEWAWVTLVAIPKNEAYPEEAALAESYGGSLRGSVLAFVRAAAWRSEHRYTIEKRCKDRPAEMKISWNESWNDKVYAMGGLDNPNNPDELHFGFTTRPIFLQNKRWFDPMSRSYAALGPVRLEGEAAEEIRGNFILRPVNYRDALKHYNFCGKQWVEQYRSEFNHFHLHEEFYDDDNEIFNQTIGKKHIVYQVLRTSSRIHPNWKQQRM
;
A
#
# COMPACT_ATOMS: atom_id res chain seq x y z
N MET A 1 8.98 -7.69 69.99
CA MET A 1 8.96 -7.78 68.51
C MET A 1 10.21 -7.12 67.97
N LYS A 2 11.13 -7.87 67.36
CA LYS A 2 12.36 -7.31 66.75
C LYS A 2 12.01 -6.80 65.36
N ILE A 3 12.31 -5.53 65.10
CA ILE A 3 12.16 -4.90 63.78
C ILE A 3 13.15 -5.60 62.82
N PRO A 4 12.70 -6.13 61.67
CA PRO A 4 13.61 -6.75 60.72
C PRO A 4 14.63 -5.74 60.22
N GLY A 5 15.92 -6.12 60.25
CA GLY A 5 17.03 -5.24 59.89
C GLY A 5 16.99 -4.79 58.43
N LYS A 6 17.57 -3.61 58.13
CA LYS A 6 17.65 -3.01 56.79
C LYS A 6 18.10 -3.99 55.70
N SER A 7 18.97 -4.95 56.04
CA SER A 7 19.46 -5.99 55.15
C SER A 7 18.36 -6.96 54.68
N PHE A 8 17.37 -7.25 55.53
CA PHE A 8 16.24 -8.12 55.19
C PHE A 8 15.28 -7.44 54.22
N LEU A 9 15.08 -6.12 54.38
CA LEU A 9 14.31 -5.29 53.46
C LEU A 9 14.95 -5.21 52.08
N ILE A 10 16.28 -5.04 52.02
CA ILE A 10 17.03 -5.01 50.75
C ILE A 10 17.01 -6.37 50.06
N ALA A 11 17.18 -7.46 50.83
CA ALA A 11 17.11 -8.82 50.29
C ALA A 11 15.70 -9.15 49.76
N ALA A 12 14.65 -8.73 50.47
CA ALA A 12 13.27 -8.91 50.01
C ALA A 12 12.96 -8.11 48.74
N LEU A 13 13.49 -6.89 48.62
CA LEU A 13 13.32 -6.05 47.43
C LEU A 13 14.07 -6.62 46.21
N LEU A 14 15.29 -7.12 46.41
CA LEU A 14 16.04 -7.81 45.37
C LEU A 14 15.36 -9.11 44.93
N LEU A 15 14.84 -9.89 45.88
CA LEU A 15 14.11 -11.11 45.59
C LEU A 15 12.80 -10.82 44.84
N ALA A 16 12.10 -9.73 45.18
CA ALA A 16 10.91 -9.28 44.44
C ALA A 16 11.25 -8.84 43.01
N CYS A 17 12.38 -8.15 42.78
CA CYS A 17 12.83 -7.79 41.43
C CYS A 17 13.29 -8.99 40.59
N ILE A 18 13.74 -10.09 41.22
CA ILE A 18 14.14 -11.33 40.54
C ILE A 18 12.93 -12.23 40.27
N LEU A 19 11.96 -12.29 41.20
CA LEU A 19 10.75 -13.12 41.09
C LEU A 19 9.65 -12.47 40.24
N PHE A 20 9.65 -11.14 40.12
CA PHE A 20 8.82 -10.40 39.17
C PHE A 20 9.74 -9.78 38.12
N PRO A 21 10.22 -10.56 37.13
CA PRO A 21 10.79 -9.94 35.96
C PRO A 21 9.70 -9.00 35.43
N PHE A 22 10.04 -7.72 35.26
CA PHE A 22 9.27 -6.82 34.41
C PHE A 22 9.22 -7.47 33.04
N GLN A 23 8.22 -8.33 32.82
CA GLN A 23 7.83 -8.77 31.50
C GLN A 23 7.30 -7.51 30.84
N ARG A 24 8.20 -6.77 30.19
CA ARG A 24 7.78 -6.08 28.97
C ARG A 24 7.19 -7.19 28.13
N GLU A 25 5.86 -7.25 28.07
CA GLU A 25 5.18 -7.91 26.97
C GLU A 25 5.74 -7.25 25.72
N VAL A 26 6.77 -7.86 25.13
CA VAL A 26 7.14 -7.58 23.76
C VAL A 26 6.03 -8.22 22.97
N THR A 27 4.91 -7.51 22.84
CA THR A 27 3.85 -7.89 21.92
C THR A 27 4.52 -7.98 20.56
N ALA A 28 4.64 -9.20 20.03
CA ALA A 28 5.33 -9.42 18.77
C ALA A 28 4.59 -8.60 17.70
N LYS A 29 5.35 -7.79 16.94
CA LYS A 29 4.74 -6.97 15.88
C LYS A 29 4.19 -7.88 14.80
N THR A 30 2.93 -7.67 14.44
CA THR A 30 2.29 -8.34 13.32
C THR A 30 2.41 -7.49 12.06
N TYR A 31 2.99 -8.05 11.01
CA TYR A 31 3.13 -7.44 9.70
C TYR A 31 2.17 -8.05 8.70
N TYR A 32 1.69 -7.21 7.79
CA TYR A 32 0.80 -7.59 6.69
C TYR A 32 1.52 -7.29 5.38
N HIS A 33 1.72 -8.33 4.58
CA HIS A 33 2.38 -8.23 3.28
C HIS A 33 1.35 -8.44 2.19
N VAL A 34 1.07 -7.40 1.41
CA VAL A 34 0.12 -7.45 0.31
C VAL A 34 0.88 -7.52 -1.01
N THR A 35 0.68 -8.58 -1.77
CA THR A 35 1.13 -8.73 -3.15
C THR A 35 -0.08 -8.62 -4.07
N LEU A 36 -0.02 -7.79 -5.10
CA LEU A 36 -1.08 -7.70 -6.11
C LEU A 36 -0.51 -7.86 -7.51
N LYS A 37 -1.31 -8.44 -8.41
CA LYS A 37 -1.08 -8.50 -9.85
C LYS A 37 -2.35 -8.09 -10.57
N ALA A 38 -2.28 -7.00 -11.33
CA ALA A 38 -3.34 -6.59 -12.22
C ALA A 38 -3.05 -7.06 -13.65
N PHE A 39 -4.04 -7.63 -14.33
CA PHE A 39 -3.98 -7.86 -15.78
C PHE A 39 -4.49 -6.62 -16.50
N LEU A 40 -3.65 -6.02 -17.35
CA LEU A 40 -3.91 -4.76 -18.04
C LEU A 40 -4.67 -4.93 -19.35
N ASP A 41 -4.52 -6.11 -19.96
CA ASP A 41 -5.17 -6.47 -21.21
C ASP A 41 -5.73 -7.89 -21.11
N PRO A 42 -7.04 -8.11 -21.32
CA PRO A 42 -7.61 -9.45 -21.27
C PRO A 42 -7.11 -10.37 -22.40
N HIS A 43 -6.56 -9.81 -23.48
CA HIS A 43 -6.03 -10.58 -24.62
C HIS A 43 -4.51 -10.78 -24.54
N ASP A 44 -3.82 -10.12 -23.61
CA ASP A 44 -2.39 -10.22 -23.43
C ASP A 44 -2.05 -10.40 -21.94
N LEU A 45 -1.80 -11.66 -21.55
CA LEU A 45 -1.48 -12.02 -20.16
C LEU A 45 -0.07 -11.56 -19.72
N SER A 46 0.75 -11.05 -20.64
CA SER A 46 2.04 -10.44 -20.33
C SER A 46 1.90 -8.97 -19.93
N ALA A 47 0.81 -8.31 -20.33
CA ALA A 47 0.49 -6.93 -19.96
C ALA A 47 -0.03 -6.89 -18.52
N VAL A 48 0.86 -6.62 -17.55
CA VAL A 48 0.53 -6.73 -16.12
C VAL A 48 1.14 -5.61 -15.28
N GLU A 49 0.51 -5.31 -14.15
CA GLU A 49 1.11 -4.55 -13.06
C GLU A 49 1.29 -5.42 -11.84
N TRP A 50 2.33 -5.13 -11.07
CA TRP A 50 2.56 -5.71 -9.77
C TRP A 50 2.72 -4.63 -8.71
N ALA A 51 2.21 -4.90 -7.51
CA ALA A 51 2.45 -4.07 -6.34
C ALA A 51 2.75 -4.92 -5.12
N TRP A 52 3.65 -4.43 -4.27
CA TRP A 52 4.05 -5.05 -3.01
C TRP A 52 3.95 -4.01 -1.92
N VAL A 53 3.23 -4.32 -0.85
CA VAL A 53 3.04 -3.41 0.29
C VAL A 53 3.34 -4.16 1.57
N THR A 54 4.04 -3.50 2.50
CA THR A 54 4.20 -3.98 3.87
C THR A 54 3.62 -2.97 4.83
N LEU A 55 2.77 -3.45 5.71
CA LEU A 55 2.17 -2.71 6.79
C LEU A 55 2.48 -3.40 8.13
N VAL A 56 2.34 -2.68 9.23
CA VAL A 56 2.48 -3.22 10.58
C VAL A 56 1.28 -2.81 11.42
N ALA A 57 0.69 -3.75 12.15
CA ALA A 57 -0.38 -3.43 13.09
C ALA A 57 0.17 -2.57 14.23
N ILE A 58 -0.46 -1.41 14.42
CA ILE A 58 -0.24 -0.55 15.58
C ILE A 58 -1.59 -0.30 16.25
N PRO A 59 -1.72 -0.57 17.56
CA PRO A 59 -2.95 -0.30 18.30
C PRO A 59 -3.46 1.12 18.09
N LYS A 60 -4.79 1.30 17.96
CA LYS A 60 -5.36 2.63 17.69
C LYS A 60 -5.06 3.65 18.78
N ASN A 61 -4.97 3.23 20.05
CA ASN A 61 -4.58 4.12 21.15
C ASN A 61 -3.16 4.68 21.01
N GLU A 62 -2.24 3.96 20.35
CA GLU A 62 -0.91 4.48 20.02
C GLU A 62 -0.93 5.39 18.78
N ALA A 63 -1.85 5.17 17.84
CA ALA A 63 -1.98 5.95 16.62
C ALA A 63 -2.73 7.28 16.82
N TYR A 64 -3.67 7.29 17.77
CA TYR A 64 -4.60 8.38 18.09
C TYR A 64 -4.65 8.59 19.61
N PRO A 65 -3.56 9.09 20.22
CA PRO A 65 -3.44 9.16 21.68
C PRO A 65 -4.42 10.16 22.32
N GLU A 66 -4.77 11.26 21.62
CA GLU A 66 -5.70 12.26 22.13
C GLU A 66 -7.14 11.71 22.15
N GLU A 67 -7.54 11.02 21.08
CA GLU A 67 -8.83 10.36 20.98
C GLU A 67 -8.96 9.19 21.96
N ALA A 68 -7.87 8.47 22.22
CA ALA A 68 -7.83 7.44 23.24
C ALA A 68 -8.03 8.01 24.64
N ALA A 69 -7.31 9.09 24.99
CA ALA A 69 -7.49 9.76 26.28
C ALA A 69 -8.90 10.32 26.46
N LEU A 70 -9.50 10.86 25.39
CA LEU A 70 -10.89 11.31 25.40
C LEU A 70 -11.84 10.13 25.65
N ALA A 71 -11.68 9.01 24.93
CA ALA A 71 -12.51 7.83 25.14
C ALA A 71 -12.41 7.30 26.58
N GLU A 72 -11.21 7.24 27.14
CA GLU A 72 -10.97 6.85 28.53
C GLU A 72 -11.67 7.78 29.52
N SER A 73 -11.69 9.09 29.27
CA SER A 73 -12.38 10.07 30.13
C SER A 73 -13.90 9.84 30.22
N TYR A 74 -14.49 9.19 29.21
CA TYR A 74 -15.91 8.80 29.17
C TYR A 74 -16.14 7.33 29.55
N GLY A 75 -15.12 6.63 30.08
CA GLY A 75 -15.20 5.22 30.47
C GLY A 75 -15.13 4.22 29.32
N GLY A 76 -14.72 4.67 28.13
CA GLY A 76 -14.51 3.85 26.94
C GLY A 76 -13.04 3.51 26.69
N SER A 77 -12.78 2.88 25.54
CA SER A 77 -11.42 2.58 25.06
C SER A 77 -11.40 2.56 23.53
N LEU A 78 -10.31 3.03 22.93
CA LEU A 78 -10.15 2.99 21.48
C LEU A 78 -9.55 1.63 21.05
N ARG A 79 -10.41 0.74 20.54
CA ARG A 79 -10.08 -0.66 20.17
C ARG A 79 -9.71 -0.81 18.70
N GLY A 80 -8.97 -1.87 18.38
CA GLY A 80 -8.52 -2.21 17.02
C GLY A 80 -7.12 -1.70 16.71
N SER A 81 -6.69 -1.85 15.46
CA SER A 81 -5.36 -1.43 15.00
C SER A 81 -5.40 -0.65 13.69
N VAL A 82 -4.53 0.34 13.57
CA VAL A 82 -4.18 0.93 12.27
C VAL A 82 -3.07 0.09 11.65
N LEU A 83 -3.15 -0.17 10.34
CA LEU A 83 -2.05 -0.79 9.62
C LEU A 83 -1.10 0.31 9.12
N ALA A 84 -0.05 0.54 9.91
CA ALA A 84 0.92 1.58 9.64
C ALA A 84 1.82 1.20 8.45
N PHE A 85 2.02 2.14 7.54
CA PHE A 85 2.82 1.98 6.34
C PHE A 85 4.31 1.78 6.67
N VAL A 86 4.88 0.68 6.17
CA VAL A 86 6.31 0.36 6.31
C VAL A 86 7.05 0.69 5.02
N ARG A 87 6.58 0.13 3.90
CA ARG A 87 7.13 0.32 2.55
C ARG A 87 6.15 -0.19 1.51
N ALA A 88 6.22 0.37 0.31
CA ALA A 88 5.54 -0.16 -0.85
C ALA A 88 6.33 0.09 -2.12
N ALA A 89 6.04 -0.70 -3.15
CA ALA A 89 6.59 -0.49 -4.47
C ALA A 89 5.68 -1.10 -5.54
N ALA A 90 5.84 -0.65 -6.77
CA ALA A 90 5.07 -1.12 -7.91
C ALA A 90 5.91 -1.19 -9.17
N TRP A 91 5.48 -2.07 -10.05
CA TRP A 91 6.02 -2.29 -11.39
C TRP A 91 4.87 -2.44 -12.37
N ARG A 92 5.12 -2.07 -13.62
CA ARG A 92 4.26 -2.39 -14.75
C ARG A 92 5.12 -2.90 -15.89
N SER A 93 4.60 -3.84 -16.66
CA SER A 93 5.23 -4.28 -17.91
C SER A 93 5.18 -3.15 -18.95
N GLU A 94 6.08 -3.22 -19.92
CA GLU A 94 5.86 -2.56 -21.21
C GLU A 94 4.60 -3.14 -21.85
N HIS A 95 3.84 -2.31 -22.57
CA HIS A 95 2.74 -2.79 -23.41
C HIS A 95 2.51 -1.88 -24.60
N ARG A 96 2.01 -2.49 -25.68
CA ARG A 96 1.55 -1.78 -26.87
C ARG A 96 0.39 -2.51 -27.50
N TYR A 97 -0.67 -1.77 -27.80
CA TYR A 97 -1.85 -2.32 -28.47
C TYR A 97 -2.50 -1.29 -29.39
N THR A 98 -3.39 -1.78 -30.24
CA THR A 98 -4.19 -0.97 -31.16
C THR A 98 -5.66 -1.08 -30.83
N ILE A 99 -6.37 0.04 -31.00
CA ILE A 99 -7.84 0.08 -30.93
C ILE A 99 -8.34 0.55 -32.29
N GLU A 100 -9.24 -0.22 -32.89
CA GLU A 100 -9.97 0.22 -34.08
C GLU A 100 -10.89 1.40 -33.73
N LYS A 101 -10.72 2.51 -34.44
CA LYS A 101 -11.53 3.72 -34.33
C LYS A 101 -11.82 4.29 -35.72
N ARG A 102 -12.58 5.39 -35.77
CA ARG A 102 -12.80 6.15 -37.01
C ARG A 102 -12.14 7.51 -36.90
N CYS A 103 -11.46 7.95 -37.96
CA CYS A 103 -11.06 9.34 -38.12
C CYS A 103 -11.75 9.96 -39.33
N LYS A 104 -12.56 11.00 -39.11
CA LYS A 104 -13.30 11.72 -40.16
C LYS A 104 -13.97 10.73 -41.15
N ASP A 105 -14.67 9.73 -40.59
CA ASP A 105 -15.42 8.68 -41.28
C ASP A 105 -14.64 7.54 -41.96
N ARG A 106 -13.31 7.51 -41.86
CA ARG A 106 -12.49 6.38 -42.32
C ARG A 106 -12.08 5.47 -41.16
N PRO A 107 -12.08 4.13 -41.32
CA PRO A 107 -11.44 3.22 -40.39
C PRO A 107 -9.98 3.64 -40.16
N ALA A 108 -9.57 3.68 -38.90
CA ALA A 108 -8.23 4.06 -38.49
C ALA A 108 -7.86 3.35 -37.18
N GLU A 109 -6.58 3.17 -36.93
CA GLU A 109 -6.10 2.57 -35.69
C GLU A 109 -5.56 3.63 -34.74
N MET A 110 -5.97 3.56 -33.49
CA MET A 110 -5.34 4.28 -32.39
C MET A 110 -4.29 3.37 -31.77
N LYS A 111 -3.02 3.76 -31.86
CA LYS A 111 -1.90 3.07 -31.22
C LYS A 111 -1.73 3.62 -29.82
N ILE A 112 -1.65 2.74 -28.83
CA ILE A 112 -1.46 3.08 -27.42
C ILE A 112 -0.27 2.28 -26.90
N SER A 113 0.65 2.94 -26.19
CA SER A 113 1.79 2.27 -25.59
C SER A 113 2.26 2.93 -24.29
N TRP A 114 3.00 2.18 -23.49
CA TRP A 114 3.77 2.68 -22.35
C TRP A 114 4.97 1.79 -22.12
N ASN A 115 6.04 2.38 -21.59
CA ASN A 115 7.23 1.62 -21.25
C ASN A 115 7.08 0.92 -19.91
N GLU A 116 7.85 -0.14 -19.74
CA GLU A 116 8.09 -0.76 -18.45
C GLU A 116 8.54 0.31 -17.45
N SER A 117 7.98 0.30 -16.24
CA SER A 117 8.46 1.21 -15.20
C SER A 117 8.30 0.63 -13.80
N TRP A 118 9.29 0.95 -12.97
CA TRP A 118 9.30 0.67 -11.53
C TRP A 118 9.21 1.97 -10.72
N ASN A 119 8.57 1.94 -9.54
CA ASN A 119 8.82 2.94 -8.50
C ASN A 119 8.49 2.47 -7.07
N ASP A 120 9.04 3.18 -6.09
CA ASP A 120 8.74 3.01 -4.66
C ASP A 120 7.80 4.10 -4.12
N LYS A 121 7.37 5.06 -4.98
CA LYS A 121 6.37 6.10 -4.65
C LYS A 121 4.95 5.53 -4.75
N VAL A 122 4.67 4.61 -3.84
CA VAL A 122 3.39 3.93 -3.69
C VAL A 122 2.85 4.20 -2.30
N TYR A 123 1.58 4.60 -2.23
CA TYR A 123 0.92 4.99 -0.99
C TYR A 123 -0.31 4.13 -0.77
N ALA A 124 -0.37 3.52 0.42
CA ALA A 124 -1.44 2.62 0.81
C ALA A 124 -1.74 2.78 2.29
N MET A 125 -2.97 2.45 2.66
CA MET A 125 -3.48 2.45 4.02
C MET A 125 -4.22 1.15 4.30
N GLY A 126 -4.36 0.81 5.57
CA GLY A 126 -5.23 -0.25 6.01
C GLY A 126 -5.59 -0.14 7.48
N GLY A 127 -6.51 -1.00 7.92
CA GLY A 127 -7.01 -1.03 9.28
C GLY A 127 -7.59 -2.39 9.63
N LEU A 128 -7.52 -2.71 10.92
CA LEU A 128 -8.25 -3.80 11.56
C LEU A 128 -9.31 -3.13 12.44
N ASP A 129 -10.35 -2.64 11.78
CA ASP A 129 -11.27 -1.66 12.37
C ASP A 129 -12.42 -2.30 13.14
N ASN A 130 -12.78 -3.54 12.83
CA ASN A 130 -13.79 -4.28 13.58
C ASN A 130 -13.20 -4.82 14.88
N PRO A 131 -13.53 -4.23 16.05
CA PRO A 131 -12.95 -4.67 17.32
C PRO A 131 -13.47 -6.04 17.76
N ASN A 132 -14.55 -6.54 17.15
CA ASN A 132 -15.13 -7.86 17.40
C ASN A 132 -14.59 -8.92 16.44
N ASN A 133 -13.91 -8.51 15.38
CA ASN A 133 -13.28 -9.40 14.41
C ASN A 133 -11.88 -8.86 14.03
N PRO A 134 -10.83 -9.23 14.78
CA PRO A 134 -9.46 -8.76 14.52
C PRO A 134 -8.86 -9.33 13.22
N ASP A 135 -9.52 -10.31 12.61
CA ASP A 135 -9.16 -10.92 11.33
C ASP A 135 -9.79 -10.19 10.14
N GLU A 136 -10.70 -9.24 10.38
CA GLU A 136 -11.26 -8.36 9.34
C GLU A 136 -10.24 -7.28 8.94
N LEU A 137 -9.80 -7.34 7.69
CA LEU A 137 -8.81 -6.48 7.09
C LEU A 137 -9.45 -5.52 6.10
N HIS A 138 -9.19 -4.23 6.28
CA HIS A 138 -9.36 -3.22 5.24
C HIS A 138 -8.00 -2.80 4.69
N PHE A 139 -7.88 -2.74 3.37
CA PHE A 139 -6.68 -2.22 2.71
C PHE A 139 -7.04 -1.48 1.44
N GLY A 140 -6.26 -0.46 1.09
CA GLY A 140 -6.35 0.15 -0.22
C GLY A 140 -5.27 1.18 -0.50
N PHE A 141 -5.15 1.50 -1.78
CA PHE A 141 -4.24 2.54 -2.25
C PHE A 141 -4.87 3.92 -2.03
N THR A 142 -4.07 4.91 -1.62
CA THR A 142 -4.61 6.22 -1.25
C THR A 142 -3.61 7.36 -1.48
N THR A 143 -4.11 8.58 -1.66
CA THR A 143 -3.34 9.83 -1.54
C THR A 143 -3.66 10.59 -0.26
N ARG A 144 -4.53 10.05 0.60
CA ARG A 144 -4.87 10.62 1.90
C ARG A 144 -3.70 10.44 2.89
N PRO A 145 -3.71 11.14 4.04
CA PRO A 145 -2.75 10.91 5.10
C PRO A 145 -2.66 9.44 5.49
N ILE A 146 -1.43 8.95 5.64
CA ILE A 146 -1.12 7.58 6.05
C ILE A 146 -0.33 7.60 7.35
N PHE A 147 -0.60 6.64 8.23
CA PHE A 147 0.18 6.47 9.45
C PHE A 147 1.42 5.66 9.15
N LEU A 148 2.60 6.16 9.49
CA LEU A 148 3.87 5.49 9.25
C LEU A 148 4.30 4.63 10.43
N GLN A 149 5.12 3.60 10.18
CA GLN A 149 5.69 2.73 11.23
C GLN A 149 6.40 3.50 12.36
N ASN A 150 6.92 4.70 12.08
CA ASN A 150 7.58 5.56 13.07
C ASN A 150 6.59 6.39 13.91
N LYS A 151 5.30 6.04 13.89
CA LYS A 151 4.20 6.69 14.62
C LYS A 151 3.95 8.15 14.22
N ARG A 152 4.15 8.47 12.95
CA ARG A 152 3.86 9.81 12.39
C ARG A 152 2.85 9.71 11.27
N TRP A 153 1.95 10.67 11.23
CA TRP A 153 1.10 10.90 10.07
C TRP A 153 1.91 11.56 8.96
N PHE A 154 1.79 11.03 7.75
CA PHE A 154 2.39 11.58 6.56
C PHE A 154 1.29 11.84 5.53
N ASP A 155 1.19 13.07 5.07
CA ASP A 155 0.33 13.44 3.95
C ASP A 155 1.12 13.32 2.63
N PRO A 156 0.78 12.37 1.74
CA PRO A 156 1.39 12.26 0.42
C PRO A 156 1.30 13.57 -0.39
N MET A 157 0.21 14.32 -0.25
CA MET A 157 -0.03 15.56 -0.99
C MET A 157 0.84 16.73 -0.51
N SER A 158 1.45 16.63 0.68
CA SER A 158 2.37 17.65 1.20
C SER A 158 3.70 17.75 0.43
N ARG A 159 4.00 16.78 -0.45
CA ARG A 159 5.23 16.76 -1.25
C ARG A 159 4.96 17.14 -2.71
N SER A 160 5.90 17.88 -3.30
CA SER A 160 5.90 18.13 -4.74
C SER A 160 6.05 16.82 -5.52
N TYR A 161 5.14 16.61 -6.47
CA TYR A 161 5.21 15.54 -7.44
C TYR A 161 5.78 16.10 -8.75
N ALA A 162 6.97 15.64 -9.13
CA ALA A 162 7.56 15.89 -10.43
C ALA A 162 7.41 14.64 -11.31
N ALA A 163 6.88 14.83 -12.51
CA ALA A 163 6.81 13.82 -13.55
C ALA A 163 7.67 14.28 -14.74
N LEU A 164 8.42 13.34 -15.32
CA LEU A 164 9.15 13.60 -16.55
C LEU A 164 8.15 13.62 -17.71
N GLY A 165 8.19 14.69 -18.50
CA GLY A 165 7.44 14.79 -19.75
C GLY A 165 8.09 14.03 -20.89
N PRO A 166 7.47 14.00 -22.08
CA PRO A 166 8.02 13.34 -23.25
C PRO A 166 9.32 14.01 -23.68
N VAL A 167 10.33 13.20 -24.02
CA VAL A 167 11.60 13.69 -24.55
C VAL A 167 11.39 14.18 -25.98
N ARG A 168 11.93 15.35 -26.32
CA ARG A 168 11.87 15.89 -27.67
C ARG A 168 13.20 15.64 -28.37
N LEU A 169 13.15 14.89 -29.47
CA LEU A 169 14.29 14.68 -30.36
C LEU A 169 14.18 15.61 -31.57
N GLU A 170 15.31 16.13 -32.04
CA GLU A 170 15.37 17.00 -33.20
C GLU A 170 14.94 16.23 -34.46
N GLY A 171 13.99 16.79 -35.23
CA GLY A 171 13.43 16.15 -36.42
C GLY A 171 12.19 15.27 -36.18
N GLU A 172 11.81 15.02 -34.92
CA GLU A 172 10.60 14.26 -34.59
C GLU A 172 9.42 15.18 -34.26
N ALA A 173 8.20 14.72 -34.58
CA ALA A 173 6.99 15.44 -34.19
C ALA A 173 6.85 15.42 -32.67
N ALA A 174 6.79 16.61 -32.06
CA ALA A 174 6.68 16.72 -30.61
C ALA A 174 5.34 16.16 -30.12
N GLU A 175 5.38 15.32 -29.09
CA GLU A 175 4.17 14.83 -28.41
C GLU A 175 3.53 15.95 -27.59
N GLU A 176 2.22 16.15 -27.79
CA GLU A 176 1.41 17.05 -26.97
C GLU A 176 1.20 16.43 -25.58
N ILE A 177 1.33 17.20 -24.51
CA ILE A 177 0.94 16.74 -23.17
C ILE A 177 -0.54 17.04 -22.96
N ARG A 178 -1.35 16.01 -22.71
CA ARG A 178 -2.79 16.17 -22.43
C ARG A 178 -3.15 15.77 -21.00
N GLY A 179 -4.04 16.57 -20.41
CA GLY A 179 -4.52 16.39 -19.06
C GLY A 179 -3.51 16.83 -17.99
N ASN A 180 -3.86 16.54 -16.73
CA ASN A 180 -3.05 16.94 -15.58
C ASN A 180 -2.21 15.77 -15.07
N PHE A 181 -0.95 16.06 -14.77
CA PHE A 181 -0.06 15.16 -14.06
C PHE A 181 -0.17 15.45 -12.58
N ILE A 182 -0.88 14.59 -11.87
CA ILE A 182 -1.18 14.75 -10.44
C ILE A 182 -0.54 13.63 -9.63
N LEU A 183 -0.37 13.84 -8.33
CA LEU A 183 -0.03 12.75 -7.43
C LEU A 183 -1.14 11.70 -7.46
N ARG A 184 -0.75 10.44 -7.65
CA ARG A 184 -1.64 9.28 -7.59
C ARG A 184 -1.23 8.37 -6.44
N PRO A 185 -2.04 7.37 -6.06
CA PRO A 185 -1.60 6.36 -5.11
C PRO A 185 -0.38 5.55 -5.59
N VAL A 186 -0.31 5.25 -6.88
CA VAL A 186 0.84 4.59 -7.53
C VAL A 186 1.46 5.54 -8.55
N ASN A 187 2.73 5.90 -8.38
CA ASN A 187 3.41 6.84 -9.27
C ASN A 187 4.66 6.21 -9.88
N TYR A 188 4.63 5.87 -11.16
CA TYR A 188 5.77 5.32 -11.88
C TYR A 188 6.86 6.36 -12.16
N ARG A 189 8.10 5.90 -12.39
CA ARG A 189 9.23 6.77 -12.80
C ARG A 189 8.99 7.31 -14.22
N ASP A 190 8.66 6.42 -15.14
CA ASP A 190 8.04 6.79 -16.40
C ASP A 190 6.52 6.76 -16.20
N ALA A 191 5.92 7.95 -16.12
CA ALA A 191 4.49 8.12 -15.92
C ALA A 191 3.73 8.27 -17.24
N LEU A 192 4.38 8.11 -18.40
CA LEU A 192 3.79 8.41 -19.69
C LEU A 192 2.99 7.23 -20.24
N LYS A 193 1.86 7.56 -20.85
CA LYS A 193 1.08 6.70 -21.75
C LYS A 193 0.96 7.43 -23.07
N HIS A 194 1.51 6.84 -24.11
CA HIS A 194 1.64 7.41 -25.44
C HIS A 194 0.44 7.03 -26.30
N TYR A 195 0.01 7.97 -27.12
CA TYR A 195 -1.07 7.80 -28.08
C TYR A 195 -0.64 8.31 -29.44
N ASN A 196 -0.94 7.54 -30.48
CA ASN A 196 -0.85 8.00 -31.86
C ASN A 196 -2.17 7.68 -32.57
N PHE A 197 -2.85 8.73 -33.03
CA PHE A 197 -4.12 8.58 -33.73
C PHE A 197 -4.35 9.72 -34.71
N CYS A 198 -4.69 9.37 -35.95
CA CYS A 198 -5.04 10.30 -37.01
C CYS A 198 -4.02 11.44 -37.23
N GLY A 199 -2.73 11.08 -37.28
CA GLY A 199 -1.63 12.02 -37.47
C GLY A 199 -1.34 12.91 -36.26
N LYS A 200 -1.97 12.66 -35.11
CA LYS A 200 -1.69 13.36 -33.85
C LYS A 200 -1.00 12.41 -32.87
N GLN A 201 -0.03 12.94 -32.14
CA GLN A 201 0.66 12.24 -31.06
C GLN A 201 0.51 13.03 -29.77
N TRP A 202 0.16 12.34 -28.69
CA TRP A 202 0.08 12.95 -27.37
C TRP A 202 0.40 11.93 -26.28
N VAL A 203 0.75 12.46 -25.11
CA VAL A 203 0.94 11.69 -23.89
C VAL A 203 -0.08 12.10 -22.84
N GLU A 204 -0.48 11.13 -22.03
CA GLU A 204 -1.24 11.36 -20.80
C GLU A 204 -0.50 10.71 -19.63
N GLN A 205 -0.84 11.15 -18.41
CA GLN A 205 -0.37 10.44 -17.22
C GLN A 205 -1.03 9.06 -17.18
N TYR A 206 -0.19 8.03 -17.18
CA TYR A 206 -0.60 6.66 -17.00
C TYR A 206 -1.32 6.47 -15.66
N ARG A 207 -2.42 5.71 -15.70
CA ARG A 207 -3.26 5.44 -14.53
C ARG A 207 -3.14 3.96 -14.18
N SER A 208 -2.44 3.68 -13.08
CA SER A 208 -2.39 2.32 -12.53
C SER A 208 -3.78 1.76 -12.25
N GLU A 209 -3.91 0.45 -12.45
CA GLU A 209 -5.14 -0.28 -12.15
C GLU A 209 -5.45 -0.28 -10.64
N PHE A 210 -4.41 -0.17 -9.82
CA PHE A 210 -4.47 -0.13 -8.35
C PHE A 210 -5.02 1.19 -7.77
N ASN A 211 -5.16 2.27 -8.57
CA ASN A 211 -5.55 3.59 -8.06
C ASN A 211 -6.87 3.64 -7.28
N HIS A 212 -7.78 2.69 -7.54
CA HIS A 212 -9.08 2.57 -6.88
C HIS A 212 -9.26 1.21 -6.22
N PHE A 213 -8.16 0.46 -6.04
CA PHE A 213 -8.22 -0.84 -5.42
C PHE A 213 -8.37 -0.69 -3.91
N HIS A 214 -9.45 -1.26 -3.40
CA HIS A 214 -9.74 -1.43 -1.99
C HIS A 214 -10.19 -2.87 -1.80
N LEU A 215 -9.68 -3.51 -0.75
CA LEU A 215 -10.16 -4.82 -0.30
C LEU A 215 -10.75 -4.68 1.10
N HIS A 216 -11.74 -5.53 1.33
CA HIS A 216 -12.30 -5.84 2.63
C HIS A 216 -12.41 -7.36 2.65
N GLU A 217 -11.53 -8.01 3.40
CA GLU A 217 -11.42 -9.45 3.48
C GLU A 217 -11.23 -9.88 4.94
N GLU A 218 -11.44 -11.15 5.22
CA GLU A 218 -11.30 -11.74 6.54
C GLU A 218 -10.35 -12.95 6.45
N PHE A 219 -9.43 -13.08 7.40
CA PHE A 219 -8.64 -14.31 7.50
C PHE A 219 -9.51 -15.44 8.05
N TYR A 220 -9.40 -16.63 7.47
CA TYR A 220 -10.00 -17.81 8.08
C TYR A 220 -9.34 -18.14 9.41
N ASP A 221 -10.08 -18.82 10.30
CA ASP A 221 -9.58 -19.28 11.60
C ASP A 221 -8.27 -20.06 11.42
N ASP A 222 -7.27 -19.69 12.23
CA ASP A 222 -5.90 -20.25 12.22
C ASP A 222 -5.10 -20.07 10.89
N ASP A 223 -5.63 -19.33 9.92
CA ASP A 223 -4.93 -18.98 8.69
C ASP A 223 -4.13 -17.67 8.84
N ASN A 224 -3.08 -17.55 8.04
CA ASN A 224 -2.27 -16.34 7.93
C ASN A 224 -2.16 -15.87 6.48
N GLU A 225 -2.91 -16.48 5.57
CA GLU A 225 -2.94 -16.13 4.16
C GLU A 225 -4.37 -15.83 3.70
N ILE A 226 -4.48 -14.78 2.88
CA ILE A 226 -5.64 -14.55 2.02
C ILE A 226 -5.11 -14.61 0.60
N PHE A 227 -5.64 -15.48 -0.24
CA PHE A 227 -5.32 -15.55 -1.66
C PHE A 227 -6.62 -15.53 -2.48
N ASN A 228 -6.86 -14.44 -3.19
CA ASN A 228 -8.15 -14.21 -3.85
C ASN A 228 -8.00 -13.28 -5.06
N GLN A 229 -9.11 -13.00 -5.75
CA GLN A 229 -9.15 -12.16 -6.94
C GLN A 229 -10.41 -11.28 -6.99
N THR A 230 -10.32 -10.14 -7.67
CA THR A 230 -11.48 -9.27 -7.90
C THR A 230 -12.42 -9.84 -8.96
N ILE A 231 -13.72 -9.74 -8.71
CA ILE A 231 -14.78 -10.08 -9.68
C ILE A 231 -15.24 -8.79 -10.37
N GLY A 232 -15.14 -8.73 -11.70
CA GLY A 232 -15.61 -7.58 -12.48
C GLY A 232 -14.68 -7.20 -13.64
N LYS A 233 -14.73 -5.93 -14.07
CA LYS A 233 -13.98 -5.44 -15.24
C LYS A 233 -12.47 -5.39 -15.04
N LYS A 234 -11.99 -5.33 -13.80
CA LYS A 234 -10.58 -5.31 -13.47
C LYS A 234 -10.24 -6.66 -12.85
N HIS A 235 -9.29 -7.36 -13.46
CA HIS A 235 -8.80 -8.65 -12.97
C HIS A 235 -7.53 -8.41 -12.17
N ILE A 236 -7.69 -8.39 -10.84
CA ILE A 236 -6.58 -8.24 -9.89
C ILE A 236 -6.57 -9.49 -9.02
N VAL A 237 -5.46 -10.23 -9.08
CA VAL A 237 -5.15 -11.31 -8.14
C VAL A 237 -4.34 -10.70 -7.01
N TYR A 238 -4.63 -11.07 -5.77
CA TYR A 238 -3.91 -10.57 -4.63
C TYR A 238 -3.70 -11.65 -3.56
N GLN A 239 -2.60 -11.47 -2.83
CA GLN A 239 -2.20 -12.28 -1.69
C GLN A 239 -1.93 -11.37 -0.51
N VAL A 240 -2.48 -11.69 0.66
CA VAL A 240 -2.13 -11.04 1.92
C VAL A 240 -1.54 -12.07 2.87
N LEU A 241 -0.33 -11.83 3.36
CA LEU A 241 0.33 -12.68 4.35
C LEU A 241 0.49 -11.95 5.67
N ARG A 242 0.04 -12.56 6.76
CA ARG A 242 0.25 -12.12 8.13
C ARG A 242 1.49 -12.80 8.71
N THR A 243 2.49 -12.04 9.13
CA THR A 243 3.73 -12.63 9.68
C THR A 243 4.28 -11.81 10.85
N SER A 244 5.21 -12.39 11.62
CA SER A 244 6.01 -11.66 12.62
C SER A 244 7.24 -10.96 12.04
N SER A 245 7.51 -11.16 10.74
CA SER A 245 8.68 -10.64 10.05
C SER A 245 8.37 -9.31 9.38
N ARG A 246 9.30 -8.35 9.49
CA ARG A 246 9.22 -7.12 8.70
C ARG A 246 9.51 -7.35 7.21
N ILE A 247 10.12 -8.47 6.86
CA ILE A 247 10.59 -8.77 5.49
C ILE A 247 9.44 -9.37 4.71
N HIS A 248 9.03 -8.68 3.66
CA HIS A 248 8.02 -9.16 2.72
C HIS A 248 8.56 -10.39 1.95
N PRO A 249 7.89 -11.57 2.01
CA PRO A 249 8.42 -12.82 1.44
C PRO A 249 8.73 -12.75 -0.06
N ASN A 250 7.80 -12.18 -0.83
CA ASN A 250 7.92 -12.00 -2.28
C ASN A 250 8.31 -10.58 -2.69
N TRP A 251 9.08 -9.85 -1.87
CA TRP A 251 9.39 -8.43 -2.12
C TRP A 251 9.97 -8.19 -3.53
N LYS A 252 9.24 -7.44 -4.37
CA LYS A 252 9.60 -7.15 -5.77
C LYS A 252 9.80 -8.38 -6.66
N GLN A 253 9.28 -9.53 -6.24
CA GLN A 253 9.27 -10.75 -7.03
C GLN A 253 7.90 -10.85 -7.70
N GLN A 254 7.88 -11.07 -9.02
CA GLN A 254 6.66 -11.20 -9.82
C GLN A 254 6.05 -12.61 -9.67
N ARG A 255 5.84 -13.02 -8.42
CA ARG A 255 5.22 -14.28 -8.00
C ARG A 255 4.44 -14.08 -6.70
N MET A 256 3.47 -14.95 -6.48
CA MET A 256 2.63 -15.02 -5.27
C MET A 256 2.76 -16.41 -4.69
#